data_AF-A0A7V2S595-F1
#
_entry.id   AF-A0A7V2S595-F1
#
_cell.length_a   1.000
_cell.length_b   1.000
_cell.length_c   1.000
_cell.angle_alpha   90.00
_cell.angle_beta   90.00
_cell.angle_gamma   90.00
#
_symmetry.space_group_name_H-M   'P 1'
#
loop_
_entity.id
_entity.type
_entity.pdbx_description
1 polymer ?
#
loop_
_entity_poly.entity_id
_entity_poly.type
_entity_poly.pdbx_seq_one_letter_code
_entity_poly.pdbx_strand_id
1 'polypeptide(L)'
;MMKNNLTSSLKKKPFEQIYIAKVSAIDNLVVKSLYKQRGFTLIELLFTIAVAAILMTVALPAMSNFIKDNRLTAQANEFIQGVRVARAEATKRRINIDLKPKAADWLNGWEVQDNVAGGGVLKEKDIQSGITSVSATSNILTFTGTGVRTVTTDFVMKYCDSRNKGRRIAIKGLIGISEVCWIGYPGRSENCTSDNSC
;
A
#
# COMPACT_ATOMS: atom_id res chain seq x y z
N MET A 1 27.44 -72.92 28.82
CA MET A 1 28.87 -72.56 28.67
C MET A 1 29.08 -71.23 29.40
N MET A 2 29.50 -71.18 30.69
CA MET A 2 30.90 -71.20 31.17
C MET A 2 31.80 -70.33 30.27
N LYS A 3 32.37 -69.17 30.66
CA LYS A 3 33.14 -68.73 31.85
C LYS A 3 33.21 -67.17 31.84
N ASN A 4 33.13 -66.46 32.96
CA ASN A 4 34.25 -66.00 33.82
C ASN A 4 35.35 -65.26 33.01
N ASN A 5 35.97 -64.15 33.40
CA ASN A 5 36.17 -63.56 34.71
C ASN A 5 37.04 -62.29 34.53
N LEU A 6 37.09 -61.49 35.61
CA LEU A 6 38.21 -60.64 36.03
C LEU A 6 38.40 -59.27 35.35
N THR A 7 37.84 -58.30 36.05
CA THR A 7 38.42 -56.99 36.32
C THR A 7 39.93 -57.07 36.60
N SER A 8 40.74 -56.32 35.85
CA SER A 8 42.10 -55.95 36.23
C SER A 8 42.22 -54.43 36.35
N SER A 9 42.18 -54.00 37.60
CA SER A 9 42.89 -52.87 38.20
C SER A 9 43.83 -52.08 37.27
N LEU A 10 43.41 -50.90 36.84
CA LEU A 10 44.31 -49.77 36.61
C LEU A 10 44.08 -48.70 37.69
N LYS A 11 44.85 -48.90 38.74
CA LYS A 11 45.11 -48.07 39.91
C LYS A 11 45.38 -46.60 39.53
N LYS A 12 44.37 -45.72 39.58
CA LYS A 12 44.59 -44.25 39.56
C LYS A 12 44.77 -43.74 40.99
N LYS A 13 45.94 -43.14 41.24
CA LYS A 13 46.41 -42.64 42.54
C LYS A 13 45.48 -41.52 43.08
N PRO A 14 45.36 -41.37 44.41
CA PRO A 14 44.36 -40.50 45.05
C PRO A 14 44.55 -38.97 44.85
N PHE A 15 45.64 -38.52 44.22
CA PHE A 15 45.93 -37.09 44.07
C PHE A 15 45.33 -36.42 42.82
N GLU A 16 44.90 -37.16 41.79
CA GLU A 16 44.29 -36.56 40.59
C GLU A 16 42.76 -36.39 40.66
N GLN A 17 42.08 -37.04 41.60
CA GLN A 17 40.61 -36.93 41.71
C GLN A 17 40.15 -35.55 42.21
N ILE A 18 40.99 -34.78 42.92
CA ILE A 18 40.61 -33.47 43.45
C ILE A 18 40.59 -32.39 42.35
N TYR A 19 41.42 -32.52 41.31
CA TYR A 19 41.52 -31.47 40.27
C TYR A 19 40.31 -31.47 39.32
N ILE A 20 39.79 -32.65 38.96
CA ILE A 20 38.64 -32.77 38.05
C ILE A 20 37.33 -32.37 38.74
N ALA A 21 37.18 -32.64 40.04
CA ALA A 21 35.99 -32.26 40.81
C ALA A 21 35.85 -30.73 40.98
N LYS A 22 36.96 -29.99 41.11
CA LYS A 22 36.93 -28.52 41.18
C LYS A 22 36.52 -27.87 39.86
N VAL A 23 36.93 -28.42 38.72
CA VAL A 23 36.62 -27.84 37.39
C VAL A 23 35.12 -27.89 37.08
N SER A 24 34.44 -29.01 37.40
CA SER A 24 32.98 -29.14 37.23
C SER A 24 32.16 -28.16 38.07
N ALA A 25 32.66 -27.74 39.23
CA ALA A 25 31.94 -26.80 40.10
C ALA A 25 32.11 -25.34 39.65
N ILE A 26 33.24 -25.00 39.01
CA ILE A 26 33.53 -23.62 38.57
C ILE A 26 32.75 -23.26 37.31
N ASP A 27 32.50 -24.21 36.40
CA ASP A 27 31.69 -23.99 35.19
C ASP A 27 30.24 -23.56 35.53
N ASN A 28 29.69 -24.06 36.65
CA ASN A 28 28.36 -23.70 37.14
C ASN A 28 28.31 -22.40 37.96
N LEU A 29 29.45 -21.87 38.41
CA LEU A 29 29.49 -20.66 39.24
C LEU A 29 29.62 -19.38 38.42
N VAL A 30 30.14 -19.43 37.19
CA VAL A 30 30.34 -18.23 36.34
C VAL A 30 29.10 -17.91 35.49
N VAL A 31 28.26 -18.88 35.14
CA VAL A 31 27.10 -18.67 34.23
C VAL A 31 25.83 -18.23 34.96
N LYS A 32 25.80 -18.21 36.29
CA LYS A 32 24.69 -17.61 37.04
C LYS A 32 24.79 -16.09 37.06
N SER A 33 24.89 -15.49 35.86
CA SER A 33 24.48 -14.12 35.60
C SER A 33 23.07 -13.98 36.16
N LEU A 34 22.98 -13.36 37.34
CA LEU A 34 21.73 -12.99 37.96
C LEU A 34 21.10 -11.92 37.08
N TYR A 35 20.41 -12.35 36.03
CA TYR A 35 19.42 -11.53 35.35
C TYR A 35 18.35 -11.22 36.39
N LYS A 36 18.59 -10.16 37.18
CA LYS A 36 17.64 -9.61 38.12
C LYS A 36 16.51 -9.07 37.26
N GLN A 37 15.48 -9.87 37.05
CA GLN A 37 14.29 -9.44 36.33
C GLN A 37 13.69 -8.25 37.07
N ARG A 38 13.93 -7.05 36.53
CA ARG A 38 13.23 -5.84 36.93
C ARG A 38 11.86 -5.93 36.27
N GLY A 39 10.89 -6.48 37.00
CA GLY A 39 9.49 -6.48 36.59
C GLY A 39 8.92 -5.06 36.68
N PHE A 40 8.00 -4.73 35.77
CA PHE A 40 7.18 -3.53 35.87
C PHE A 40 6.26 -3.63 37.09
N THR A 41 6.05 -2.52 37.79
CA THR A 41 5.06 -2.50 38.88
C THR A 41 3.64 -2.57 38.29
N LEU A 42 2.69 -3.14 39.04
CA LEU A 42 1.29 -3.23 38.59
C LEU A 42 0.72 -1.85 38.26
N ILE A 43 1.07 -0.83 39.06
CA ILE A 43 0.64 0.55 38.84
C ILE A 43 1.26 1.17 37.58
N GLU A 44 2.51 0.85 37.25
CA GLU A 44 3.19 1.35 36.04
C GLU A 44 2.60 0.74 34.76
N LEU A 45 2.24 -0.54 34.79
CA LEU A 45 1.52 -1.15 33.67
C LEU A 45 0.13 -0.51 33.50
N LEU A 46 -0.59 -0.26 34.58
CA LEU A 46 -1.89 0.41 34.50
C LEU A 46 -1.76 1.84 33.96
N PHE A 47 -0.76 2.58 34.40
CA PHE A 47 -0.51 3.94 33.93
C PHE A 47 -0.11 3.97 32.44
N THR A 48 0.77 3.08 32.00
CA THR A 48 1.20 3.00 30.59
C THR A 48 0.05 2.63 29.67
N ILE A 49 -0.81 1.66 30.05
CA ILE A 49 -2.01 1.32 29.28
C ILE A 49 -3.00 2.49 29.26
N ALA A 50 -3.17 3.21 30.37
CA ALA A 50 -4.04 4.37 30.42
C ALA A 50 -3.59 5.48 29.44
N VAL A 51 -2.29 5.81 29.42
CA VAL A 51 -1.75 6.79 28.47
C VAL A 51 -1.84 6.29 27.03
N ALA A 52 -1.52 5.01 26.79
CA ALA A 52 -1.62 4.40 25.46
C ALA A 52 -3.06 4.45 24.92
N ALA A 53 -4.06 4.20 25.78
CA ALA A 53 -5.47 4.28 25.41
C ALA A 53 -5.85 5.71 24.96
N ILE A 54 -5.41 6.74 25.68
CA ILE A 54 -5.64 8.14 25.31
C ILE A 54 -5.02 8.44 23.94
N LEU A 55 -3.77 8.05 23.71
CA LEU A 55 -3.08 8.30 22.44
C LEU A 55 -3.76 7.59 21.26
N MET A 56 -4.25 6.37 21.45
CA MET A 56 -4.95 5.62 20.40
C MET A 56 -6.22 6.34 19.91
N THR A 57 -6.91 7.10 20.76
CA THR A 57 -8.11 7.84 20.34
C THR A 57 -7.85 8.87 19.23
N VAL A 58 -6.65 9.44 19.18
CA VAL A 58 -6.24 10.42 18.16
C VAL A 58 -5.49 9.75 17.01
N ALA A 59 -4.66 8.74 17.31
CA ALA A 59 -3.83 8.08 16.30
C ALA A 59 -4.65 7.28 15.28
N LEU A 60 -5.66 6.52 15.71
CA LEU A 60 -6.48 5.67 14.83
C LEU A 60 -7.24 6.45 13.74
N PRO A 61 -8.00 7.52 14.06
CA PRO A 61 -8.69 8.30 13.02
C PRO A 61 -7.71 9.00 12.06
N ALA A 62 -6.57 9.49 12.56
CA ALA A 62 -5.54 10.11 11.73
C ALA A 62 -4.95 9.11 10.71
N MET A 63 -4.62 7.88 11.16
CA MET A 63 -4.12 6.82 10.29
C MET A 63 -5.17 6.40 9.23
N SER A 64 -6.43 6.26 9.63
CA SER A 64 -7.53 5.96 8.70
C SER A 64 -7.65 7.04 7.61
N ASN A 65 -7.58 8.31 7.99
CA ASN A 65 -7.61 9.43 7.04
C ASN A 65 -6.41 9.41 6.09
N PHE A 66 -5.22 9.16 6.60
CA PHE A 66 -4.01 9.05 5.80
C PHE A 66 -4.09 7.92 4.76
N ILE A 67 -4.62 6.75 5.15
CA ILE A 67 -4.82 5.62 4.23
C ILE A 67 -5.81 5.98 3.12
N LYS A 68 -6.93 6.64 3.46
CA LYS A 68 -7.92 7.09 2.45
C LYS A 68 -7.32 8.09 1.46
N ASP A 69 -6.52 9.05 1.92
CA ASP A 69 -5.84 10.03 1.06
C ASP A 69 -4.84 9.37 0.09
N ASN A 70 -4.10 8.37 0.58
CA ASN A 70 -3.19 7.59 -0.26
C ASN A 70 -3.94 6.77 -1.32
N ARG A 71 -5.08 6.18 -0.97
CA ARG A 71 -5.93 5.44 -1.93
C ARG A 71 -6.46 6.35 -3.03
N LEU A 72 -6.94 7.55 -2.69
CA LEU A 72 -7.37 8.55 -3.67
C LEU A 72 -6.22 8.93 -4.63
N THR A 73 -5.02 9.12 -4.09
CA THR A 73 -3.83 9.46 -4.89
C THR A 73 -3.43 8.30 -5.81
N ALA A 74 -3.44 7.07 -5.29
CA ALA A 74 -3.16 5.87 -6.08
C ALA A 74 -4.17 5.72 -7.23
N GLN A 75 -5.47 5.87 -6.95
CA GLN A 75 -6.53 5.80 -7.97
C GLN A 75 -6.32 6.84 -9.09
N ALA A 76 -5.98 8.07 -8.73
CA ALA A 76 -5.69 9.12 -9.70
C ALA A 76 -4.48 8.78 -10.58
N ASN A 77 -3.41 8.24 -9.97
CA ASN A 77 -2.21 7.84 -10.69
C ASN A 77 -2.45 6.65 -11.63
N GLU A 78 -3.26 5.67 -11.19
CA GLU A 78 -3.67 4.53 -12.02
C GLU A 78 -4.49 5.01 -13.23
N PHE A 79 -5.42 5.94 -13.04
CA PHE A 79 -6.16 6.52 -14.15
C PHE A 79 -5.24 7.25 -15.15
N ILE A 80 -4.30 8.06 -14.66
CA ILE A 80 -3.31 8.75 -15.51
C ILE A 80 -2.42 7.74 -16.25
N GLN A 81 -2.06 6.63 -15.61
CA GLN A 81 -1.37 5.54 -16.27
C GLN A 81 -2.21 4.94 -17.40
N GLY A 82 -3.50 4.72 -17.18
CA GLY A 82 -4.45 4.31 -18.23
C GLY A 82 -4.46 5.27 -19.42
N VAL A 83 -4.52 6.58 -19.16
CA VAL A 83 -4.45 7.63 -20.19
C VAL A 83 -3.15 7.54 -21.00
N ARG A 84 -2.01 7.33 -20.33
CA ARG A 84 -0.71 7.18 -20.99
C ARG A 84 -0.66 5.91 -21.85
N VAL A 85 -1.20 4.80 -21.34
CA VAL A 85 -1.29 3.53 -22.08
C VAL A 85 -2.17 3.69 -23.32
N ALA A 86 -3.35 4.29 -23.19
CA ALA A 86 -4.25 4.52 -24.32
C ALA A 86 -3.57 5.35 -25.42
N ARG A 87 -2.90 6.45 -25.05
CA ARG A 87 -2.13 7.27 -26.01
C ARG A 87 -0.99 6.50 -26.67
N ALA A 88 -0.23 5.73 -25.88
CA ALA A 88 0.90 4.97 -26.38
C ALA A 88 0.45 3.87 -27.35
N GLU A 89 -0.60 3.12 -27.01
CA GLU A 89 -1.17 2.10 -27.89
C GLU A 89 -1.75 2.70 -29.17
N ALA A 90 -2.41 3.87 -29.09
CA ALA A 90 -2.92 4.57 -30.27
C ALA A 90 -1.78 4.92 -31.24
N THR A 91 -0.71 5.52 -30.72
CA THR A 91 0.46 5.91 -31.52
C THR A 91 1.20 4.69 -32.07
N LYS A 92 1.38 3.65 -31.26
CA LYS A 92 2.08 2.41 -31.62
C LYS A 92 1.36 1.66 -32.74
N ARG A 93 0.04 1.59 -32.68
CA ARG A 93 -0.80 0.87 -33.64
C ARG A 93 -1.28 1.74 -34.81
N ARG A 94 -1.12 3.06 -34.72
CA ARG A 94 -1.64 4.07 -35.67
C ARG A 94 -3.16 3.98 -35.88
N ILE A 95 -3.89 3.58 -34.85
CA ILE A 95 -5.37 3.52 -34.84
C ILE A 95 -5.91 4.31 -33.65
N ASN A 96 -7.21 4.57 -33.66
CA ASN A 96 -7.87 5.19 -32.53
C ASN A 96 -8.04 4.19 -31.38
N ILE A 97 -7.72 4.62 -30.16
CA ILE A 97 -7.88 3.83 -28.94
C ILE A 97 -8.75 4.63 -27.97
N ASP A 98 -9.70 3.94 -27.34
CA ASP A 98 -10.62 4.52 -26.38
C ASP A 98 -10.23 4.15 -24.96
N LEU A 99 -10.33 5.12 -24.06
CA LEU A 99 -10.41 4.89 -22.63
C LEU A 99 -11.85 5.22 -22.18
N LYS A 100 -12.51 4.25 -21.55
CA LYS A 100 -13.94 4.31 -21.23
C LYS A 100 -14.24 3.60 -19.91
N PRO A 101 -15.44 3.74 -19.32
CA PRO A 101 -15.78 3.03 -18.10
C PRO A 101 -15.87 1.53 -18.35
N LYS A 102 -15.40 0.75 -17.38
CA LYS A 102 -15.55 -0.71 -17.40
C LYS A 102 -17.03 -1.06 -17.21
N ALA A 103 -17.56 -1.96 -18.03
CA ALA A 103 -18.97 -2.37 -17.95
C ALA A 103 -19.97 -1.19 -17.88
N ALA A 104 -19.69 -0.10 -18.61
CA ALA A 104 -20.49 1.12 -18.69
C ALA A 104 -20.60 1.98 -17.42
N ASP A 105 -19.89 1.66 -16.33
CA ASP A 105 -19.86 2.47 -15.11
C ASP A 105 -18.42 2.74 -14.64
N TRP A 106 -18.09 4.00 -14.37
CA TRP A 106 -16.78 4.41 -13.85
C TRP A 106 -16.53 3.89 -12.43
N LEU A 107 -17.57 3.54 -11.68
CA LEU A 107 -17.45 2.86 -10.39
C LEU A 107 -16.96 1.42 -10.53
N ASN A 108 -17.11 0.78 -11.70
CA ASN A 108 -16.50 -0.53 -11.96
C ASN A 108 -15.04 -0.41 -12.39
N GLY A 109 -14.55 0.81 -12.60
CA GLY A 109 -13.19 1.10 -13.06
C GLY A 109 -13.17 1.57 -14.52
N TRP A 110 -12.04 1.40 -15.17
CA TRP A 110 -11.82 1.85 -16.54
C TRP A 110 -11.16 0.78 -17.38
N GLU A 111 -11.41 0.84 -18.69
CA GLU A 111 -10.81 -0.03 -19.68
C GLU A 111 -10.32 0.78 -20.88
N VAL A 112 -9.22 0.30 -21.45
CA VAL A 112 -8.58 0.78 -22.67
C VAL A 112 -8.81 -0.26 -23.73
N GLN A 113 -9.43 0.13 -24.85
CA GLN A 113 -9.79 -0.78 -25.93
C GLN A 113 -9.58 -0.14 -27.31
N ASP A 114 -9.55 -0.97 -28.34
CA ASP A 114 -9.56 -0.49 -29.72
C ASP A 114 -10.90 0.23 -30.03
N ASN A 115 -10.86 1.34 -30.78
CA ASN A 115 -12.05 2.11 -31.20
C ASN A 115 -12.77 1.44 -32.38
N VAL A 116 -13.15 0.18 -32.21
CA VAL A 116 -13.93 -0.61 -33.18
C VAL A 116 -15.01 -1.40 -32.45
N ALA A 117 -16.11 -1.68 -33.12
CA ALA A 117 -17.17 -2.52 -32.54
C ALA A 117 -16.61 -3.92 -32.21
N GLY A 118 -16.69 -4.32 -30.94
CA GLY A 118 -16.10 -5.57 -30.46
C GLY A 118 -14.57 -5.55 -30.35
N GLY A 119 -13.96 -4.36 -30.29
CA GLY A 119 -12.51 -4.20 -30.09
C GLY A 119 -12.00 -4.90 -28.83
N GLY A 120 -10.77 -5.43 -28.90
CA GLY A 120 -10.15 -6.12 -27.77
C GLY A 120 -9.81 -5.15 -26.63
N VAL A 121 -10.03 -5.59 -25.39
CA VAL A 121 -9.58 -4.86 -24.20
C VAL A 121 -8.07 -5.03 -24.07
N LEU A 122 -7.34 -3.92 -24.10
CA LEU A 122 -5.87 -3.88 -24.02
C LEU A 122 -5.39 -3.80 -22.58
N LYS A 123 -6.12 -3.03 -21.77
CA LYS A 123 -5.82 -2.84 -20.36
C LYS A 123 -7.10 -2.47 -19.64
N GLU A 124 -7.30 -3.05 -18.47
CA GLU A 124 -8.37 -2.65 -17.57
C GLU A 124 -7.85 -2.54 -16.15
N LYS A 125 -8.61 -1.82 -15.33
CA LYS A 125 -8.34 -1.66 -13.92
C LYS A 125 -9.64 -1.37 -13.18
N ASP A 126 -9.88 -2.14 -12.12
CA ASP A 126 -11.03 -1.94 -11.24
C ASP A 126 -10.81 -0.75 -10.30
N ILE A 127 -11.90 -0.22 -9.75
CA ILE A 127 -11.83 0.86 -8.77
C ILE A 127 -11.16 0.38 -7.47
N GLN A 128 -10.34 1.25 -6.87
CA GLN A 128 -9.79 1.03 -5.55
C GLN A 128 -10.90 1.07 -4.47
N SER A 129 -10.81 0.21 -3.47
CA SER A 129 -11.75 0.22 -2.34
C SER A 129 -11.76 1.56 -1.58
N GLY A 130 -12.95 2.01 -1.19
CA GLY A 130 -13.14 3.25 -0.42
C GLY A 130 -13.39 4.50 -1.26
N ILE A 131 -13.37 4.39 -2.59
CA ILE A 131 -14.00 5.37 -3.49
C ILE A 131 -15.51 5.16 -3.43
N THR A 132 -16.28 6.22 -3.22
CA THR A 132 -17.75 6.18 -3.08
C THR A 132 -18.47 6.85 -4.24
N SER A 133 -17.84 7.80 -4.92
CA SER A 133 -18.40 8.41 -6.12
C SER A 133 -17.33 8.70 -7.15
N VAL A 134 -17.71 8.51 -8.41
CA VAL A 134 -16.87 8.77 -9.59
C VAL A 134 -17.71 9.52 -10.60
N SER A 135 -17.16 10.59 -11.16
CA SER A 135 -17.84 11.38 -12.18
C SER A 135 -16.86 11.76 -13.28
N ALA A 136 -17.30 11.68 -14.53
CA ALA A 136 -16.53 12.08 -15.69
C ALA A 136 -17.31 13.04 -16.58
N THR A 137 -16.62 13.94 -17.30
CA THR A 137 -17.26 14.84 -18.28
C THR A 137 -17.87 14.08 -19.48
N SER A 138 -17.32 12.91 -19.81
CA SER A 138 -17.73 12.05 -20.92
C SER A 138 -17.50 10.59 -20.55
N ASN A 139 -18.22 9.67 -21.19
CA ASN A 139 -18.01 8.23 -21.04
C ASN A 139 -16.92 7.68 -21.97
N ILE A 140 -16.24 8.54 -22.72
CA ILE A 140 -15.19 8.12 -23.63
C ILE A 140 -14.11 9.20 -23.75
N LEU A 141 -12.86 8.74 -23.76
CA LEU A 141 -11.67 9.51 -24.03
C LEU A 141 -10.87 8.81 -25.13
N THR A 142 -10.99 9.31 -26.36
CA THR A 142 -10.31 8.73 -27.53
C THR A 142 -9.00 9.44 -27.81
N PHE A 143 -7.95 8.65 -28.06
CA PHE A 143 -6.69 9.10 -28.65
C PHE A 143 -6.57 8.58 -30.07
N THR A 144 -6.11 9.43 -30.99
CA THR A 144 -5.91 9.08 -32.39
C THR A 144 -4.57 8.39 -32.60
N GLY A 145 -4.38 7.80 -33.79
CA GLY A 145 -3.10 7.20 -34.19
C GLY A 145 -1.89 8.14 -34.19
N THR A 146 -2.11 9.46 -34.06
CA THR A 146 -1.06 10.48 -33.90
C THR A 146 -0.81 10.87 -32.44
N GLY A 147 -1.55 10.29 -31.49
CA GLY A 147 -1.38 10.50 -30.05
C GLY A 147 -2.12 11.72 -29.48
N VAL A 148 -2.87 12.46 -30.30
CA VAL A 148 -3.74 13.57 -29.85
C VAL A 148 -5.15 13.08 -29.56
N ARG A 149 -5.93 13.88 -28.82
CA ARG A 149 -7.34 13.62 -28.58
C ARG A 149 -8.19 14.07 -29.76
N THR A 150 -9.38 13.50 -29.89
CA THR A 150 -10.35 13.89 -30.94
C THR A 150 -11.13 15.16 -30.59
N VAL A 151 -11.15 15.56 -29.31
CA VAL A 151 -11.93 16.70 -28.80
C VAL A 151 -11.04 17.73 -28.10
N THR A 152 -11.35 19.02 -28.27
CA THR A 152 -10.66 20.15 -27.63
C THR A 152 -11.12 20.42 -26.21
N THR A 153 -12.30 19.93 -25.82
CA THR A 153 -12.83 20.10 -24.47
C THR A 153 -12.05 19.28 -23.46
N ASP A 154 -11.90 19.82 -22.25
CA ASP A 154 -11.23 19.13 -21.17
C ASP A 154 -12.04 17.90 -20.75
N PHE A 155 -11.38 16.76 -20.66
CA PHE A 155 -11.97 15.60 -20.00
C PHE A 155 -11.62 15.67 -18.52
N VAL A 156 -12.63 15.82 -17.66
CA VAL A 156 -12.43 15.85 -16.22
C VAL A 156 -12.95 14.54 -15.62
N MET A 157 -12.11 13.89 -14.83
CA MET A 157 -12.43 12.74 -13.99
C MET A 157 -12.33 13.17 -12.53
N LYS A 158 -13.31 12.79 -11.71
CA LYS A 158 -13.26 12.99 -10.26
C LYS A 158 -13.46 11.67 -9.54
N TYR A 159 -12.64 11.44 -8.52
CA TYR A 159 -12.76 10.33 -7.58
C TYR A 159 -12.98 10.91 -6.19
N CYS A 160 -14.00 10.41 -5.50
CA CYS A 160 -14.43 10.93 -4.22
C CYS A 160 -14.66 9.80 -3.22
N ASP A 161 -14.39 10.08 -1.95
CA ASP A 161 -14.58 9.15 -0.84
C ASP A 161 -15.75 9.57 0.08
N SER A 162 -16.00 8.76 1.11
CA SER A 162 -17.11 8.98 2.06
C SER A 162 -17.00 10.25 2.90
N ARG A 163 -15.88 10.97 2.85
CA ARG A 163 -15.67 12.25 3.54
C ARG A 163 -15.97 13.44 2.64
N ASN A 164 -16.52 13.21 1.43
CA ASN A 164 -16.65 14.21 0.37
C ASN A 164 -15.30 14.85 0.01
N LYS A 165 -14.22 14.06 0.09
CA LYS A 165 -12.87 14.46 -0.29
C LYS A 165 -12.40 13.61 -1.45
N GLY A 166 -11.54 14.17 -2.29
CA GLY A 166 -11.29 13.54 -3.57
C GLY A 166 -10.10 14.06 -4.37
N ARG A 167 -9.98 13.52 -5.58
CA ARG A 167 -9.00 13.91 -6.60
C ARG A 167 -9.71 14.22 -7.90
N ARG A 168 -9.37 15.36 -8.48
CA ARG A 168 -9.81 15.79 -9.81
C ARG A 168 -8.64 15.63 -10.77
N ILE A 169 -8.84 14.91 -11.86
CA ILE A 169 -7.88 14.75 -12.96
C ILE A 169 -8.50 15.44 -14.17
N ALA A 170 -7.83 16.44 -14.74
CA ALA A 170 -8.24 17.05 -15.99
C ALA A 170 -7.23 16.70 -17.09
N ILE A 171 -7.73 16.21 -18.22
CA ILE A 171 -6.97 15.98 -19.44
C ILE A 171 -7.30 17.13 -20.39
N LYS A 172 -6.35 18.06 -20.52
CA LYS A 172 -6.55 19.38 -21.13
C LYS A 172 -6.34 19.38 -22.63
N GLY A 173 -7.27 20.00 -23.36
CA GLY A 173 -7.14 20.26 -24.80
C GLY A 173 -6.88 19.02 -25.65
N LEU A 174 -6.40 19.22 -26.88
CA LEU A 174 -6.08 18.13 -27.82
C LEU A 174 -4.82 17.35 -27.45
N ILE A 175 -3.84 18.02 -26.85
CA ILE A 175 -2.57 17.41 -26.44
C ILE A 175 -2.80 16.42 -25.27
N GLY A 176 -3.86 16.65 -24.49
CA GLY A 176 -4.23 15.81 -23.36
C GLY A 176 -3.21 15.89 -22.22
N ILE A 177 -2.78 17.09 -21.86
CA ILE A 177 -1.91 17.30 -20.70
C ILE A 177 -2.72 16.96 -19.45
N SER A 178 -2.15 16.19 -18.52
CA SER A 178 -2.82 15.78 -17.29
C SER A 178 -2.52 16.77 -16.16
N GLU A 179 -3.57 17.37 -15.60
CA GLU A 179 -3.53 18.15 -14.37
C GLU A 179 -4.25 17.41 -13.25
N VAL A 180 -3.73 17.47 -12.02
CA VAL A 180 -4.35 16.78 -10.88
C VAL A 180 -4.45 17.69 -9.67
N CYS A 181 -5.66 17.78 -9.10
CA CYS A 181 -5.93 18.58 -7.91
C CYS A 181 -6.60 17.78 -6.80
N TRP A 182 -6.57 18.35 -5.60
CA TRP A 182 -7.36 17.89 -4.45
C TRP A 182 -8.76 18.51 -4.44
N ILE A 183 -9.73 17.73 -3.98
CA ILE A 183 -11.13 18.13 -3.75
C ILE A 183 -11.36 18.09 -2.24
N GLY A 184 -11.90 19.16 -1.65
CA GLY A 184 -12.25 19.20 -0.21
C GLY A 184 -11.07 19.39 0.76
N TYR A 185 -9.94 19.95 0.30
CA TYR A 185 -8.78 20.29 1.16
C TYR A 185 -8.43 21.78 1.04
N PRO A 186 -8.82 22.63 2.02
CA PRO A 186 -8.43 24.03 2.01
C PRO A 186 -6.90 24.16 2.19
N GLY A 187 -6.29 25.10 1.46
CA GLY A 187 -4.86 25.41 1.57
C GLY A 187 -3.91 24.49 0.77
N ARG A 188 -4.41 23.45 0.10
CA ARG A 188 -3.63 22.65 -0.85
C ARG A 188 -4.04 23.00 -2.29
N SER A 189 -3.88 24.26 -2.67
CA SER A 189 -4.19 24.75 -4.02
C SER A 189 -2.93 24.90 -4.83
N GLU A 190 -2.94 24.41 -6.07
CA GLU A 190 -2.56 25.26 -7.21
C GLU A 190 -3.56 24.96 -8.35
N ASN A 191 -4.62 25.78 -8.38
CA ASN A 191 -5.56 26.03 -9.48
C ASN A 191 -6.35 24.86 -10.07
N CYS A 192 -7.39 24.44 -9.33
CA CYS A 192 -8.59 23.88 -9.95
C CYS A 192 -9.71 24.92 -9.90
N THR A 193 -9.86 25.67 -11.00
CA THR A 193 -10.88 26.69 -11.13
C THR A 193 -12.25 26.02 -11.35
N SER A 194 -13.15 26.32 -10.40
CA SER A 194 -14.62 26.26 -10.44
C SER A 194 -15.41 24.98 -10.12
N ASP A 195 -14.82 23.80 -9.92
CA ASP A 195 -15.63 22.63 -9.54
C ASP A 195 -14.90 21.67 -8.58
N ASN A 196 -14.99 22.02 -7.29
CA ASN A 196 -14.30 21.37 -6.17
C ASN A 196 -15.26 20.58 -5.28
N SER A 197 -16.43 20.19 -5.79
CA SER A 197 -17.33 19.29 -5.08
C SER A 197 -17.16 17.85 -5.59
N CYS A 198 -17.25 16.95 -4.62
CA CYS A 198 -17.88 15.65 -4.80
C CYS A 198 -19.40 15.88 -4.84
#